data_AF-A0A7W4EQF9-F1
#
_entry.id   AF-A0A7W4EQF9-F1
#
_cell.length_a   1.000
_cell.length_b   1.000
_cell.length_c   1.000
_cell.angle_alpha   90.00
_cell.angle_beta   90.00
_cell.angle_gamma   90.00
#
_symmetry.space_group_name_H-M   'P 1'
#
loop_
_entity.id
_entity.type
_entity.pdbx_description
1 polymer ?
#
loop_
_entity_poly.entity_id
_entity_poly.type
_entity_poly.pdbx_seq_one_letter_code
_entity_poly.pdbx_strand_id
1 'polypeptide(L)'
;MGRLLSNIYKFSTRNLSKNAFLEHAALNDADFLTSREIPNYCPPIRGFTSSLKHKDIYCCIGSFLGSNYTVLHRELNDKIFIIVHISLSSLSNMRHCYILHNSTSNAIFERMMSLHPHHNYLPISPKLGFPPSFNKDFSILTKPADFLHWQNIINRDLIKIIETPKVHYIHEINGKDLYVYSYYKDAPKGKTVDAQVGYTCLFANGLISN
;
A
#
# COMPACT_ATOMS: atom_id res chain seq x y z
N MET A 1 -10.93 -19.24 39.81
CA MET A 1 -11.40 -17.88 39.45
C MET A 1 -10.18 -17.09 38.98
N GLY A 2 -10.09 -16.47 37.81
CA GLY A 2 -11.10 -16.16 36.81
C GLY A 2 -10.54 -16.31 35.38
N ARG A 3 -11.47 -16.58 34.46
CA ARG A 3 -11.27 -16.57 33.01
C ARG A 3 -10.97 -15.14 32.57
N LEU A 4 -9.80 -14.88 31.99
CA LEU A 4 -9.63 -13.70 31.13
C LEU A 4 -10.07 -14.07 29.72
N LEU A 5 -11.19 -13.49 29.31
CA LEU A 5 -11.81 -13.65 28.01
C LEU A 5 -10.85 -13.12 26.94
N SER A 6 -10.41 -14.02 26.06
CA SER A 6 -9.83 -13.67 24.77
C SER A 6 -10.90 -12.99 23.92
N ASN A 7 -10.89 -11.67 23.86
CA ASN A 7 -11.70 -10.93 22.88
C ASN A 7 -11.02 -11.03 21.50
N ILE A 8 -11.11 -12.21 20.90
CA ILE A 8 -10.88 -12.40 19.47
C ILE A 8 -12.13 -11.82 18.79
N TYR A 9 -12.02 -10.60 18.25
CA TYR A 9 -13.01 -10.09 17.31
C TYR A 9 -12.94 -10.94 16.03
N LYS A 10 -13.73 -12.01 15.98
CA LYS A 10 -14.04 -12.71 14.71
C LYS A 10 -14.97 -11.80 13.92
N PHE A 11 -14.41 -11.02 13.00
CA PHE A 11 -15.21 -10.40 11.96
C PHE A 11 -15.80 -11.51 11.08
N SER A 12 -17.12 -11.69 11.19
CA SER A 12 -17.89 -12.51 10.24
C SER A 12 -17.85 -11.81 8.88
N THR A 13 -17.12 -12.38 7.94
CA THR A 13 -16.98 -11.90 6.55
C THR A 13 -18.27 -12.04 5.73
N ARG A 14 -19.36 -12.55 6.33
CA ARG A 14 -20.54 -12.96 5.55
C ARG A 14 -21.48 -11.82 5.14
N ASN A 15 -21.35 -10.59 5.64
CA ASN A 15 -22.29 -9.51 5.29
C ASN A 15 -21.73 -8.08 5.33
N LEU A 16 -20.41 -7.87 5.31
CA LEU A 16 -19.87 -6.51 5.15
C LEU A 16 -19.85 -6.17 3.67
N SER A 17 -20.82 -5.36 3.23
CA SER A 17 -20.73 -4.71 1.92
C SER A 17 -19.41 -3.92 1.87
N LYS A 18 -18.71 -3.96 0.72
CA LYS A 18 -17.44 -3.26 0.46
C LYS A 18 -17.46 -1.78 0.91
N ASN A 19 -18.64 -1.15 0.95
CA ASN A 19 -18.83 0.25 1.36
C ASN A 19 -18.93 0.44 2.88
N ALA A 20 -19.50 -0.52 3.62
CA ALA A 20 -19.71 -0.38 5.06
C ALA A 20 -18.40 -0.34 5.86
N PHE A 21 -17.33 -0.98 5.36
CA PHE A 21 -16.02 -0.95 6.02
C PHE A 21 -15.29 0.39 5.83
N LEU A 22 -15.39 0.99 4.65
CA LEU A 22 -14.81 2.31 4.37
C LEU A 22 -15.54 3.41 5.15
N GLU A 23 -16.86 3.29 5.29
CA GLU A 23 -17.65 4.15 6.18
C GLU A 23 -17.29 3.92 7.65
N HIS A 24 -17.08 2.68 8.11
CA HIS A 24 -16.69 2.38 9.49
C HIS A 24 -15.25 2.81 9.84
N ALA A 25 -14.28 2.64 8.94
CA ALA A 25 -12.90 3.07 9.16
C ALA A 25 -12.76 4.60 9.13
N ALA A 26 -13.68 5.29 8.44
CA ALA A 26 -13.80 6.75 8.48
C ALA A 26 -14.54 7.27 9.73
N LEU A 27 -15.38 6.44 10.39
CA LEU A 27 -16.28 6.86 11.48
C LEU A 27 -15.90 6.34 12.88
N ASN A 28 -15.15 5.24 13.03
CA ASN A 28 -14.95 4.63 14.35
C ASN A 28 -13.52 4.73 14.89
N ASP A 29 -13.42 5.44 16.01
CA ASP A 29 -12.33 5.53 16.98
C ASP A 29 -11.91 4.16 17.56
N ALA A 30 -11.27 3.31 16.78
CA ALA A 30 -10.59 2.13 17.29
C ALA A 30 -9.12 2.16 16.86
N ASP A 31 -8.22 2.44 17.80
CA ASP A 31 -6.77 2.31 17.62
C ASP A 31 -6.43 0.82 17.40
N PHE A 32 -6.28 0.40 16.15
CA PHE A 32 -5.98 -0.99 15.78
C PHE A 32 -4.56 -1.41 16.21
N LEU A 33 -3.67 -0.44 16.41
CA LEU A 33 -2.26 -0.66 16.79
C LEU A 33 -2.02 -0.87 18.29
N THR A 34 -3.07 -0.93 19.12
CA THR A 34 -2.88 -1.29 20.52
C THR A 34 -2.58 -2.79 20.64
N SER A 35 -1.34 -3.09 21.07
CA SER A 35 -0.83 -4.41 21.45
C SER A 35 -0.27 -5.31 20.33
N ARG A 36 0.96 -5.06 19.87
CA ARG A 36 2.01 -6.10 19.72
C ARG A 36 3.37 -5.48 19.98
N GLU A 37 4.15 -6.16 20.83
CA GLU A 37 5.53 -5.79 21.17
C GLU A 37 6.34 -5.48 19.91
N ILE A 38 7.18 -4.45 20.00
CA ILE A 38 8.18 -4.11 19.00
C ILE A 38 9.06 -5.35 18.83
N PRO A 39 9.07 -6.02 17.67
CA PRO A 39 9.98 -7.13 17.49
C PRO A 39 11.41 -6.60 17.54
N ASN A 40 12.31 -7.34 18.21
CA ASN A 40 13.75 -7.07 18.25
C ASN A 40 14.41 -7.07 16.85
N TYR A 41 13.64 -7.35 15.80
CA TYR A 41 14.07 -7.39 14.41
C TYR A 41 12.93 -6.91 13.50
N CYS A 42 13.21 -5.87 12.71
CA CYS A 42 12.34 -5.48 11.60
C CYS A 42 12.78 -6.23 10.33
N PRO A 43 11.88 -6.92 9.61
CA PRO A 43 12.20 -7.52 8.33
C PRO A 43 12.79 -6.48 7.37
N PRO A 44 13.78 -6.85 6.54
CA PRO A 44 14.38 -5.91 5.60
C PRO A 44 13.33 -5.47 4.57
N ILE A 45 12.91 -4.22 4.64
CA ILE A 45 12.05 -3.60 3.63
C ILE A 45 12.92 -3.17 2.44
N ARG A 46 12.75 -3.87 1.31
CA ARG A 46 13.57 -3.75 0.09
C ARG A 46 12.94 -2.91 -1.03
N GLY A 47 11.84 -2.22 -0.77
CA GLY A 47 11.24 -1.33 -1.78
C GLY A 47 12.11 -0.08 -2.05
N PHE A 48 11.60 0.90 -2.82
CA PHE A 48 12.42 1.97 -3.40
C PHE A 48 13.25 2.78 -2.40
N THR A 49 12.78 2.91 -1.15
CA THR A 49 13.50 3.68 -0.13
C THR A 49 14.77 2.98 0.36
N SER A 50 14.92 1.67 0.13
CA SER A 50 16.03 0.85 0.64
C SER A 50 17.39 1.14 0.00
N SER A 51 17.40 1.67 -1.22
CA SER A 51 18.62 2.07 -1.93
C SER A 51 19.10 3.48 -1.56
N LEU A 52 18.36 4.19 -0.70
CA LEU A 52 18.62 5.56 -0.32
C LEU A 52 19.25 5.61 1.08
N LYS A 53 20.05 6.65 1.35
CA LYS A 53 20.54 6.89 2.72
C LYS A 53 19.35 7.22 3.62
N HIS A 54 19.07 6.38 4.60
CA HIS A 54 17.89 6.49 5.46
C HIS A 54 18.18 6.08 6.91
N LYS A 55 17.25 6.38 7.80
CA LYS A 55 17.23 5.87 9.18
C LYS A 55 15.86 5.29 9.52
N ASP A 56 15.84 4.06 9.99
CA ASP A 56 14.61 3.41 10.43
C ASP A 56 14.32 3.80 11.88
N ILE A 57 13.12 4.35 12.12
CA ILE A 57 12.76 4.97 13.42
C ILE A 57 11.83 4.05 14.21
N TYR A 58 10.86 3.43 13.54
CA TYR A 58 9.85 2.59 14.17
C TYR A 58 9.42 1.47 13.23
N CYS A 59 9.15 0.29 13.78
CA CYS A 59 8.66 -0.87 13.05
C CYS A 59 7.57 -1.57 13.84
N CYS A 60 6.50 -1.98 13.14
CA CYS A 60 5.41 -2.77 13.67
C CYS A 60 5.10 -3.91 12.70
N ILE A 61 4.76 -5.08 13.23
CA ILE A 61 4.34 -6.23 12.43
C ILE A 61 2.99 -6.70 12.93
N GLY A 62 2.08 -6.98 12.02
CA GLY A 62 0.73 -7.40 12.35
C GLY A 62 0.09 -8.24 11.26
N SER A 63 -1.19 -8.54 11.46
CA SER A 63 -2.00 -9.30 10.53
C SER A 63 -3.39 -8.67 10.43
N PHE A 64 -3.88 -8.41 9.22
CA PHE A 64 -5.19 -7.83 8.99
C PHE A 64 -5.80 -8.33 7.68
N LEU A 65 -7.11 -8.63 7.67
CA LEU A 65 -7.84 -9.20 6.52
C LEU A 65 -7.13 -10.39 5.84
N GLY A 66 -6.51 -11.27 6.64
CA GLY A 66 -5.78 -12.45 6.14
C GLY A 66 -4.38 -12.16 5.60
N SER A 67 -3.95 -10.89 5.55
CA SER A 67 -2.60 -10.49 5.13
C SER A 67 -1.71 -10.19 6.34
N ASN A 68 -0.48 -10.69 6.32
CA ASN A 68 0.56 -10.24 7.26
C ASN A 68 1.19 -8.96 6.71
N TYR A 69 1.33 -7.95 7.57
CA TYR A 69 1.89 -6.66 7.20
C TYR A 69 3.06 -6.29 8.10
N THR A 70 3.98 -5.50 7.55
CA THR A 70 5.00 -4.75 8.30
C THR A 70 4.80 -3.27 8.04
N VAL A 71 4.71 -2.46 9.09
CA VAL A 71 4.77 -0.99 9.00
C VAL A 71 6.16 -0.54 9.41
N LEU A 72 6.80 0.29 8.59
CA LEU A 72 8.09 0.88 8.88
C LEU A 72 8.02 2.40 8.73
N HIS A 73 8.53 3.11 9.73
CA HIS A 73 8.74 4.55 9.67
C HIS A 73 10.21 4.79 9.36
N ARG A 74 10.47 5.44 8.23
CA ARG A 74 11.81 5.66 7.69
C ARG A 74 12.06 7.15 7.44
N GLU A 75 13.11 7.69 8.02
CA GLU A 75 13.56 9.05 7.80
C GLU A 75 14.41 9.14 6.52
N LEU A 76 14.06 10.08 5.64
CA LEU A 76 14.74 10.32 4.38
C LEU A 76 14.63 11.80 3.97
N ASN A 77 15.74 12.53 3.94
CA ASN A 77 15.84 13.95 3.57
C ASN A 77 14.75 14.81 4.23
N ASP A 78 14.73 14.85 5.56
CA ASP A 78 13.80 15.64 6.39
C ASP A 78 12.32 15.28 6.23
N LYS A 79 12.04 14.08 5.69
CA LYS A 79 10.69 13.50 5.62
C LYS A 79 10.65 12.16 6.33
N ILE A 80 9.50 11.85 6.90
CA ILE A 80 9.20 10.53 7.45
C ILE A 80 8.29 9.81 6.48
N PHE A 81 8.81 8.73 5.92
CA PHE A 81 8.07 7.77 5.10
C PHE A 81 7.42 6.74 6.01
N ILE A 82 6.12 6.49 5.80
CA ILE A 82 5.45 5.33 6.36
C ILE A 82 5.26 4.33 5.23
N ILE A 83 5.84 3.17 5.44
CA ILE A 83 5.87 2.08 4.48
C ILE A 83 5.06 0.94 5.07
N VAL A 84 3.95 0.60 4.42
CA VAL A 84 3.22 -0.64 4.72
C VAL A 84 3.64 -1.67 3.69
N HIS A 85 4.26 -2.75 4.15
CA HIS A 85 4.71 -3.88 3.35
C HIS A 85 3.79 -5.07 3.56
N ILE A 86 3.37 -5.72 2.47
CA ILE A 86 2.66 -6.99 2.48
C ILE A 86 3.35 -7.95 1.51
N SER A 87 3.58 -9.18 1.96
CA SER A 87 4.04 -10.26 1.07
C SER A 87 2.87 -10.80 0.25
N LEU A 88 2.98 -10.69 -1.08
CA LEU A 88 2.08 -11.25 -2.07
C LEU A 88 2.45 -12.70 -2.44
N SER A 89 2.92 -13.49 -1.46
CA SER A 89 3.50 -14.82 -1.71
C SER A 89 2.58 -15.81 -2.45
N SER A 90 1.27 -15.61 -2.39
CA SER A 90 0.24 -16.38 -3.11
C SER A 90 0.10 -16.03 -4.59
N LEU A 91 0.63 -14.88 -5.04
CA LEU A 91 0.61 -14.48 -6.44
C LEU A 91 1.83 -15.00 -7.20
N SER A 92 1.62 -15.43 -8.45
CA SER A 92 2.71 -15.76 -9.37
C SER A 92 3.45 -14.48 -9.79
N ASN A 93 4.79 -14.51 -9.78
CA ASN A 93 5.73 -13.42 -10.12
C ASN A 93 5.09 -12.16 -10.73
N MET A 94 4.67 -11.22 -9.87
CA MET A 94 4.22 -9.90 -10.33
C MET A 94 5.40 -9.18 -10.95
N ARG A 95 5.15 -8.45 -12.03
CA ARG A 95 6.17 -7.58 -12.62
C ARG A 95 6.44 -6.40 -11.70
N HIS A 96 7.48 -5.62 -11.97
CA HIS A 96 7.73 -4.43 -11.17
C HIS A 96 6.85 -3.28 -11.68
N CYS A 97 6.14 -2.57 -10.80
CA CYS A 97 5.48 -1.32 -11.16
C CYS A 97 5.39 -0.34 -10.01
N TYR A 98 5.19 0.92 -10.37
CA TYR A 98 4.64 1.93 -9.51
C TYR A 98 3.24 2.32 -9.94
N ILE A 99 2.36 2.58 -8.98
CA ILE A 99 1.10 3.31 -9.19
C ILE A 99 1.14 4.53 -8.28
N LEU A 100 1.09 5.72 -8.85
CA LEU A 100 1.21 6.97 -8.11
C LEU A 100 0.18 8.00 -8.57
N HIS A 101 -0.21 8.86 -7.65
CA HIS A 101 -1.02 10.03 -8.00
C HIS A 101 -0.15 11.08 -8.71
N ASN A 102 -0.70 11.78 -9.69
CA ASN A 102 0.01 12.76 -10.53
C ASN A 102 0.47 14.01 -9.75
N SER A 103 -0.01 14.21 -8.52
CA SER A 103 0.48 15.23 -7.58
C SER A 103 1.68 14.78 -6.73
N THR A 104 2.21 13.56 -6.96
CA THR A 104 3.42 13.09 -6.28
C THR A 104 4.57 14.08 -6.51
N SER A 105 5.33 14.38 -5.45
CA SER A 105 6.41 15.37 -5.52
C SER A 105 7.43 15.02 -6.62
N ASN A 106 7.75 15.99 -7.49
CA ASN A 106 8.74 15.82 -8.55
C ASN A 106 10.07 15.24 -8.03
N ALA A 107 10.54 15.67 -6.86
CA ALA A 107 11.78 15.15 -6.28
C ALA A 107 11.72 13.66 -5.92
N ILE A 108 10.54 13.14 -5.57
CA ILE A 108 10.32 11.70 -5.31
C ILE A 108 10.17 10.95 -6.64
N PHE A 109 9.42 11.51 -7.58
CA PHE A 109 9.26 10.96 -8.92
C PHE A 109 10.61 10.79 -9.63
N GLU A 110 11.44 11.84 -9.68
CA GLU A 110 12.77 11.78 -10.29
C GLU A 110 13.68 10.73 -9.63
N ARG A 111 13.56 10.54 -8.31
CA ARG A 111 14.30 9.47 -7.60
C ARG A 111 13.79 8.08 -7.98
N MET A 112 12.49 7.89 -8.15
CA MET A 112 11.94 6.62 -8.62
C MET A 112 12.43 6.31 -10.04
N MET A 113 12.44 7.31 -10.91
CA MET A 113 12.92 7.18 -12.28
C MET A 113 14.43 6.95 -12.35
N SER A 114 15.22 7.54 -11.47
CA SER A 114 16.67 7.29 -11.45
C SER A 114 17.04 5.88 -10.97
N LEU A 115 16.26 5.32 -10.03
CA LEU A 115 16.42 3.92 -9.59
C LEU A 115 15.97 2.91 -10.64
N HIS A 116 14.99 3.29 -11.45
CA HIS A 116 14.40 2.43 -12.46
C HIS A 116 14.25 3.16 -13.81
N PRO A 117 15.36 3.47 -14.49
CA PRO A 117 15.37 4.31 -15.70
C PRO A 117 14.67 3.68 -16.91
N HIS A 118 14.39 2.38 -16.85
CA HIS A 118 13.70 1.65 -17.91
C HIS A 118 12.17 1.65 -17.77
N HIS A 119 11.62 2.18 -16.67
CA HIS A 119 10.18 2.35 -16.58
C HIS A 119 9.69 3.45 -17.50
N ASN A 120 8.47 3.29 -17.96
CA ASN A 120 7.73 4.26 -18.74
C ASN A 120 6.28 4.31 -18.23
N TYR A 121 5.59 5.38 -18.57
CA TYR A 121 4.16 5.48 -18.36
C TYR A 121 3.45 4.38 -19.12
N LEU A 122 2.62 3.62 -18.42
CA LEU A 122 1.70 2.67 -19.03
C LEU A 122 0.79 3.46 -19.99
N PRO A 123 0.79 3.15 -21.30
CA PRO A 123 0.01 3.90 -22.26
C PRO A 123 -1.48 3.68 -21.97
N ILE A 124 -2.24 4.77 -21.95
CA ILE A 124 -3.69 4.74 -21.87
C ILE A 124 -4.21 4.24 -23.21
N SER A 125 -4.35 2.93 -23.37
CA SER A 125 -5.04 2.36 -24.52
C SER A 125 -6.56 2.54 -24.34
N PRO A 126 -7.29 2.96 -25.37
CA PRO A 126 -8.76 3.02 -25.35
C PRO A 126 -9.40 1.67 -25.01
N LYS A 127 -8.68 0.56 -25.24
CA LYS A 127 -9.10 -0.80 -24.88
C LYS A 127 -9.05 -1.09 -23.37
N LEU A 128 -8.37 -0.25 -22.57
CA LEU A 128 -8.16 -0.52 -21.15
C LEU A 128 -9.39 -0.33 -20.29
N GLY A 129 -10.38 0.43 -20.77
CA GLY A 129 -11.59 0.69 -20.00
C GLY A 129 -11.33 1.33 -18.63
N PHE A 130 -10.13 1.90 -18.41
CA PHE A 130 -9.81 2.68 -17.22
C PHE A 130 -10.75 3.89 -17.18
N PRO A 131 -11.37 4.18 -16.03
CA PRO A 131 -12.17 5.38 -15.86
C PRO A 131 -11.36 6.63 -16.25
N PRO A 132 -11.95 7.61 -16.93
CA PRO A 132 -11.28 8.88 -17.23
C PRO A 132 -10.75 9.60 -15.98
N SER A 133 -11.40 9.44 -14.82
CA SER A 133 -10.92 9.96 -13.53
C SER A 133 -9.56 9.40 -13.16
N PHE A 134 -9.42 8.07 -13.22
CA PHE A 134 -8.19 7.39 -12.86
C PHE A 134 -7.02 7.84 -13.74
N ASN A 135 -7.22 7.93 -15.06
CA ASN A 135 -6.17 8.37 -15.99
C ASN A 135 -5.75 9.83 -15.81
N LYS A 136 -6.65 10.67 -15.29
CA LYS A 136 -6.37 12.08 -15.00
C LYS A 136 -5.52 12.22 -13.75
N ASP A 137 -5.81 11.42 -12.73
CA ASP A 137 -5.29 11.62 -11.39
C ASP A 137 -4.13 10.68 -11.05
N PHE A 138 -4.00 9.55 -11.75
CA PHE A 138 -2.99 8.53 -11.47
C PHE A 138 -2.18 8.15 -12.71
N SER A 139 -0.95 7.73 -12.46
CA SER A 139 -0.02 7.16 -13.44
C SER A 139 0.47 5.80 -12.97
N ILE A 140 0.65 4.89 -13.92
CA ILE A 140 1.30 3.60 -13.70
C ILE A 140 2.65 3.62 -14.42
N LEU A 141 3.73 3.35 -13.70
CA LEU A 141 5.08 3.28 -14.26
C LEU A 141 5.56 1.83 -14.23
N THR A 142 5.95 1.30 -15.37
CA THR A 142 6.47 -0.08 -15.46
C THR A 142 7.30 -0.24 -16.73
N LYS A 143 7.96 -1.38 -16.92
CA LYS A 143 8.74 -1.62 -18.14
C LYS A 143 7.79 -1.79 -19.32
N PRO A 144 8.13 -1.31 -20.52
CA PRO A 144 7.29 -1.50 -21.70
C PRO A 144 6.91 -2.96 -21.99
N ALA A 145 7.82 -3.91 -21.73
CA ALA A 145 7.56 -5.34 -21.88
C ALA A 145 6.49 -5.88 -20.92
N ASP A 146 6.25 -5.19 -19.81
CA ASP A 146 5.30 -5.57 -18.77
C ASP A 146 3.96 -4.82 -18.88
N PHE A 147 3.77 -3.96 -19.91
CA PHE A 147 2.55 -3.19 -20.09
C PHE A 147 1.31 -4.09 -20.13
N LEU A 148 1.28 -5.10 -21.00
CA LEU A 148 0.12 -5.97 -21.15
C LEU A 148 -0.22 -6.72 -19.85
N HIS A 149 0.79 -7.10 -19.06
CA HIS A 149 0.59 -7.74 -17.76
C HIS A 149 -0.20 -6.83 -16.81
N TRP A 150 0.23 -5.58 -16.66
CA TRP A 150 -0.44 -4.61 -15.78
C TRP A 150 -1.80 -4.17 -16.27
N GLN A 151 -1.97 -4.09 -17.58
CA GLN A 151 -3.27 -3.81 -18.22
C GLN A 151 -4.31 -4.89 -17.89
N ASN A 152 -3.91 -6.14 -17.74
CA ASN A 152 -4.82 -7.24 -17.40
C ASN A 152 -5.12 -7.33 -15.90
N ILE A 153 -4.18 -6.90 -15.04
CA ILE A 153 -4.33 -6.99 -13.59
C ILE A 153 -5.13 -5.82 -13.03
N ILE A 154 -4.83 -4.59 -13.47
CA ILE A 154 -5.45 -3.37 -12.93
C ILE A 154 -6.85 -3.24 -13.53
N ASN A 155 -7.84 -3.78 -12.82
CA ASN A 155 -9.24 -3.72 -13.25
C ASN A 155 -10.04 -2.63 -12.50
N ARG A 156 -11.32 -2.48 -12.86
CA ARG A 156 -12.20 -1.47 -12.26
C ARG A 156 -12.33 -1.57 -10.74
N ASP A 157 -12.27 -2.77 -10.19
CA ASP A 157 -12.40 -2.99 -8.74
C ASP A 157 -11.14 -2.54 -8.00
N LEU A 158 -9.96 -2.83 -8.55
CA LEU A 158 -8.69 -2.29 -8.02
C LEU A 158 -8.62 -0.78 -8.16
N ILE A 159 -9.08 -0.22 -9.28
CA ILE A 159 -9.12 1.23 -9.48
C ILE A 159 -9.98 1.91 -8.41
N LYS A 160 -11.17 1.38 -8.12
CA LYS A 160 -12.02 1.91 -7.03
C LYS A 160 -11.30 1.89 -5.68
N ILE A 161 -10.55 0.83 -5.39
CA ILE A 161 -9.73 0.78 -4.17
C ILE A 161 -8.69 1.90 -4.20
N ILE A 162 -7.90 2.02 -5.28
CA ILE A 162 -6.85 3.04 -5.44
C ILE A 162 -7.40 4.47 -5.30
N GLU A 163 -8.60 4.74 -5.82
CA GLU A 163 -9.25 6.06 -5.76
C GLU A 163 -9.94 6.34 -4.40
N THR A 164 -10.10 5.35 -3.53
CA THR A 164 -10.78 5.49 -2.24
C THR A 164 -10.10 6.44 -1.25
N PRO A 165 -8.78 6.34 -0.98
CA PRO A 165 -8.15 7.17 0.04
C PRO A 165 -8.05 8.64 -0.40
N LYS A 166 -8.32 9.55 0.54
CA LYS A 166 -8.06 10.99 0.36
C LYS A 166 -6.57 11.33 0.35
N VAL A 167 -5.74 10.45 0.91
CA VAL A 167 -4.29 10.59 0.93
C VAL A 167 -3.73 9.96 -0.35
N HIS A 168 -2.82 10.68 -1.00
CA HIS A 168 -2.12 10.18 -2.18
C HIS A 168 -1.01 9.21 -1.77
N TYR A 169 -1.30 7.91 -1.86
CA TYR A 169 -0.29 6.88 -1.66
C TYR A 169 0.50 6.60 -2.93
N ILE A 170 1.76 6.18 -2.75
CA ILE A 170 2.54 5.56 -3.81
C ILE A 170 2.52 4.05 -3.59
N HIS A 171 2.24 3.30 -4.63
CA HIS A 171 2.22 1.84 -4.62
C HIS A 171 3.43 1.36 -5.38
N GLU A 172 4.21 0.47 -4.81
CA GLU A 172 5.24 -0.28 -5.50
C GLU A 172 4.90 -1.76 -5.39
N ILE A 173 4.84 -2.44 -6.52
CA ILE A 173 4.75 -3.89 -6.55
C ILE A 173 6.04 -4.39 -7.16
N ASN A 174 6.76 -5.23 -6.44
CA ASN A 174 8.06 -5.76 -6.84
C ASN A 174 8.12 -7.26 -6.59
N GLY A 175 7.83 -8.06 -7.62
CA GLY A 175 7.88 -9.52 -7.52
C GLY A 175 6.79 -10.08 -6.61
N LYS A 176 7.12 -10.38 -5.36
CA LYS A 176 6.21 -10.93 -4.35
C LYS A 176 5.97 -9.96 -3.20
N ASP A 177 6.31 -8.70 -3.38
CA ASP A 177 6.21 -7.69 -2.34
C ASP A 177 5.37 -6.51 -2.83
N LEU A 178 4.39 -6.11 -2.00
CA LEU A 178 3.65 -4.86 -2.13
C LEU A 178 4.19 -3.91 -1.07
N TYR A 179 4.54 -2.69 -1.50
CA TYR A 179 4.85 -1.59 -0.62
C TYR A 179 3.93 -0.42 -0.92
N VAL A 180 3.29 0.12 0.11
CA VAL A 180 2.48 1.33 0.02
C VAL A 180 3.12 2.41 0.88
N TYR A 181 3.39 3.55 0.26
CA TYR A 181 4.12 4.66 0.85
C TYR A 181 3.22 5.86 1.05
N SER A 182 3.38 6.49 2.19
CA SER A 182 3.04 7.89 2.43
C SER A 182 4.26 8.61 3.00
N TYR A 183 4.32 9.93 2.88
CA TYR A 183 5.40 10.71 3.44
C TYR A 183 4.89 12.02 4.01
N TYR A 184 5.49 12.41 5.13
CA TYR A 184 5.09 13.60 5.89
C TYR A 184 6.33 14.38 6.30
N LYS A 185 6.13 15.67 6.60
CA LYS A 185 7.18 16.49 7.21
C LYS A 185 7.49 15.98 8.63
N ASP A 186 6.44 15.70 9.39
CA ASP A 186 6.51 15.20 10.76
C ASP A 186 5.77 13.86 10.88
N ALA A 187 6.12 13.02 11.85
CA ALA A 187 5.50 11.69 12.01
C ALA A 187 3.99 11.85 12.25
N PRO A 188 3.12 11.25 11.43
CA PRO A 188 1.69 11.40 11.61
C PRO A 188 1.20 10.56 12.80
N LYS A 189 -0.01 10.89 13.27
CA LYS A 189 -0.66 10.23 14.41
C LYS A 189 -1.11 8.81 14.04
N GLY A 190 -1.29 7.94 15.05
CA GLY A 190 -1.61 6.50 14.88
C GLY A 190 -2.78 6.19 13.93
N LYS A 191 -3.88 6.96 13.99
CA LYS A 191 -5.05 6.77 13.11
C LYS A 191 -4.74 6.82 11.61
N THR A 192 -3.76 7.61 11.19
CA THR A 192 -3.35 7.71 9.78
C THR A 192 -2.64 6.43 9.33
N VAL A 193 -1.85 5.82 10.23
CA VAL A 193 -1.16 4.54 9.97
C VAL A 193 -2.16 3.41 9.84
N ASP A 194 -3.16 3.35 10.73
CA ASP A 194 -4.24 2.33 10.70
C ASP A 194 -5.00 2.36 9.38
N ALA A 195 -5.35 3.56 8.90
CA ALA A 195 -6.03 3.74 7.62
C ALA A 195 -5.17 3.23 6.44
N GLN A 196 -3.86 3.50 6.45
CA GLN A 196 -2.96 3.00 5.41
C GLN A 196 -2.80 1.49 5.47
N VAL A 197 -2.73 0.88 6.66
CA VAL A 197 -2.68 -0.58 6.82
C VAL A 197 -3.94 -1.23 6.29
N GLY A 198 -5.11 -0.73 6.69
CA GLY A 198 -6.41 -1.24 6.23
C GLY A 198 -6.54 -1.14 4.72
N TYR A 199 -6.20 0.02 4.15
CA TYR A 199 -6.15 0.24 2.71
C TYR A 199 -5.20 -0.75 2.00
N THR A 200 -3.98 -0.91 2.50
CA THR A 200 -2.96 -1.76 1.87
C THR A 200 -3.38 -3.23 1.86
N CYS A 201 -4.02 -3.71 2.93
CA CYS A 201 -4.56 -5.07 2.98
C CYS A 201 -5.73 -5.27 2.01
N LEU A 202 -6.62 -4.27 1.87
CA LEU A 202 -7.69 -4.29 0.87
C LEU A 202 -7.13 -4.34 -0.55
N PHE A 203 -6.11 -3.53 -0.83
CA PHE A 203 -5.44 -3.52 -2.13
C PHE A 203 -4.74 -4.86 -2.43
N ALA A 204 -4.02 -5.42 -1.46
CA ALA A 204 -3.40 -6.74 -1.59
C ALA A 204 -4.43 -7.84 -1.89
N ASN A 205 -5.56 -7.86 -1.18
CA ASN A 205 -6.63 -8.82 -1.43
C ASN A 205 -7.27 -8.62 -2.81
N GLY A 206 -7.39 -7.37 -3.27
CA GLY A 206 -7.83 -7.05 -4.62
C GLY A 206 -6.87 -7.58 -5.69
N LEU A 207 -5.56 -7.52 -5.46
CA LEU A 207 -4.55 -8.10 -6.36
C LEU A 207 -4.63 -9.63 -6.38
N ILE A 208 -4.85 -10.27 -5.22
CA ILE A 208 -4.93 -11.74 -5.09
C ILE A 208 -6.19 -12.33 -5.73
N SER A 209 -7.28 -11.56 -5.78
CA SER A 209 -8.57 -12.02 -6.29
C SER A 209 -8.71 -11.93 -7.81
N ASN A 210 -7.73 -11.33 -8.50
CA ASN A 210 -7.69 -11.16 -9.95
C ASN A 210 -6.76 -12.19 -10.60
#